data_AF-A0AAN7VSY2-F1
#
_entry.id   AF-A0AAN7VSY2-F1
#
_cell.length_a   1.000
_cell.length_b   1.000
_cell.length_c   1.000
_cell.angle_alpha   90.00
_cell.angle_beta   90.00
_cell.angle_gamma   90.00
#
_symmetry.space_group_name_H-M   'P 1'
#
loop_
_entity.id
_entity.type
_entity.pdbx_description
1 polymer ?
#
loop_
_entity_poly.entity_id
_entity_poly.type
_entity_poly.pdbx_seq_one_letter_code
_entity_poly.pdbx_strand_id
1 'polypeptide(L)'
;MRKKFKNVTVIAHNGGGFDHQFILNHILTQTDLVPELIMRGTKLVSMFLDNIRFLDSLNYFQMALSKLPKVFGLTEIRKGYFPHLFNTTDHQNYIGPIPPLETFEPDNLKCNDREALLAWYEGKVAENYIFDFKKEFVEYCVSDVDILAQACLKFRQLMIKEGNVCPFTESVTLPSACNKIFRRNFLKPNTIGLIPKGGYRQCDNQSKIATQGYCWKNETAELI
;
A
#
# COMPACT_ATOMS: atom_id res chain seq x y z
N MET A 1 -12.65 4.72 -32.95
CA MET A 1 -11.48 4.29 -32.14
C MET A 1 -11.59 4.88 -30.75
N ARG A 2 -11.55 4.07 -29.67
CA ARG A 2 -11.43 4.60 -28.30
C ARG A 2 -10.10 5.37 -28.19
N LYS A 3 -10.13 6.61 -27.69
CA LYS A 3 -8.90 7.36 -27.38
C LYS A 3 -8.10 6.54 -26.36
N LYS A 4 -6.93 6.05 -26.75
CA LYS A 4 -6.01 5.38 -25.82
C LYS A 4 -5.46 6.45 -24.86
N PHE A 5 -5.61 6.24 -23.56
CA PHE A 5 -4.98 7.10 -22.56
C PHE A 5 -3.46 6.97 -22.68
N LYS A 6 -2.73 8.09 -22.61
CA LYS A 6 -1.26 8.08 -22.73
C LYS A 6 -0.60 7.28 -21.60
N ASN A 7 -1.04 7.49 -20.36
CA ASN A 7 -0.58 6.79 -19.17
C ASN A 7 -1.78 6.50 -18.27
N VAL A 8 -1.84 5.30 -17.70
CA VAL A 8 -2.89 4.86 -16.79
C VAL A 8 -2.26 4.43 -15.47
N THR A 9 -2.76 4.95 -14.36
CA THR A 9 -2.39 4.49 -13.01
C THR A 9 -3.57 3.78 -12.39
N VAL A 10 -3.40 2.50 -12.11
CA VAL A 10 -4.33 1.65 -11.36
C VAL A 10 -3.87 1.61 -9.91
N ILE A 11 -4.76 1.91 -8.98
CA ILE A 11 -4.47 1.92 -7.55
C ILE A 11 -5.45 1.00 -6.85
N ALA A 12 -4.94 0.06 -6.06
CA ALA A 12 -5.73 -0.82 -5.21
C ALA A 12 -5.30 -0.68 -3.75
N HIS A 13 -6.18 -1.01 -2.81
CA HIS A 13 -5.86 -1.02 -1.38
C HIS A 13 -5.37 -2.40 -0.95
N ASN A 14 -4.08 -2.49 -0.56
CA ASN A 14 -3.39 -3.76 -0.34
C ASN A 14 -3.25 -4.63 -1.61
N GLY A 15 -3.36 -4.03 -2.79
CA GLY A 15 -3.28 -4.77 -4.05
C GLY A 15 -1.94 -5.49 -4.24
N GLY A 16 -0.84 -4.96 -3.71
CA GLY A 16 0.46 -5.60 -3.79
C GLY A 16 0.58 -6.89 -2.99
N GLY A 17 -0.26 -7.06 -1.97
CA GLY A 17 -0.40 -8.30 -1.21
C GLY A 17 -1.52 -9.21 -1.71
N PHE A 18 -2.42 -8.72 -2.58
CA PHE A 18 -3.63 -9.42 -2.99
C PHE A 18 -3.93 -9.25 -4.49
N ASP A 19 -4.73 -8.26 -4.88
CA ASP A 19 -5.31 -8.14 -6.24
C ASP A 19 -4.27 -8.20 -7.37
N HIS A 20 -3.16 -7.49 -7.20
CA HIS A 20 -2.10 -7.43 -8.22
C HIS A 20 -1.37 -8.76 -8.40
N GLN A 21 -1.39 -9.65 -7.39
CA GLN A 21 -0.81 -10.98 -7.51
C GLN A 21 -1.61 -11.83 -8.50
N PHE A 22 -2.95 -11.74 -8.47
CA PHE A 22 -3.80 -12.42 -9.45
C PHE A 22 -3.59 -11.87 -10.86
N ILE A 23 -3.47 -10.54 -10.98
CA ILE A 23 -3.19 -9.89 -12.28
C ILE A 23 -1.82 -10.32 -12.79
N LEU A 24 -0.79 -10.32 -11.95
CA LEU A 24 0.55 -10.77 -12.32
C LEU A 24 0.54 -12.24 -12.76
N ASN A 25 -0.12 -13.11 -12.00
CA ASN A 25 -0.25 -14.53 -12.36
C ASN A 25 -0.94 -14.71 -13.71
N HIS A 26 -2.01 -13.96 -13.98
CA HIS A 26 -2.68 -13.99 -15.28
C HIS A 26 -1.75 -13.54 -16.41
N ILE A 27 -1.03 -12.42 -16.22
CA ILE A 27 -0.06 -11.92 -17.21
C ILE A 27 0.99 -12.98 -17.53
N LEU A 28 1.60 -13.59 -16.49
CA LEU A 28 2.69 -14.55 -16.66
C LEU A 28 2.24 -15.90 -17.24
N THR A 29 0.99 -16.32 -17.02
CA THR A 29 0.52 -17.65 -17.43
C THR A 29 -0.34 -17.66 -18.69
N GLN A 30 -0.98 -16.53 -19.02
CA GLN A 30 -1.94 -16.43 -20.12
C GLN A 30 -1.51 -15.48 -21.24
N THR A 31 -0.37 -14.79 -21.09
CA THR A 31 0.09 -13.80 -22.08
C THR A 31 1.61 -13.86 -22.25
N ASP A 32 2.12 -13.32 -23.37
CA ASP A 32 3.56 -13.15 -23.62
C ASP A 32 4.10 -11.80 -23.15
N LEU A 33 3.33 -11.08 -22.32
CA LEU A 33 3.70 -9.76 -21.83
C LEU A 33 4.68 -9.87 -20.66
N VAL A 34 5.68 -9.00 -20.65
CA VAL A 34 6.74 -8.99 -19.63
C VAL A 34 6.60 -7.72 -18.79
N PRO A 35 6.00 -7.80 -17.59
CA PRO A 35 5.85 -6.65 -16.73
C PRO A 35 7.16 -6.31 -16.00
N GLU A 36 7.44 -5.02 -15.80
CA GLU A 36 8.51 -4.56 -14.91
C GLU A 36 8.00 -4.54 -13.47
N LEU A 37 8.71 -5.20 -12.55
CA LEU A 37 8.27 -5.39 -11.17
C LEU A 37 9.22 -4.72 -10.18
N ILE A 38 8.65 -4.05 -9.18
CA ILE A 38 9.35 -3.65 -7.96
C ILE A 38 8.71 -4.41 -6.80
N MET A 39 9.50 -5.20 -6.08
CA MET A 39 9.01 -6.05 -4.99
C MET A 39 9.66 -5.71 -3.66
N ARG A 40 8.96 -6.03 -2.57
CA ARG A 40 9.49 -6.04 -1.21
C ARG A 40 9.12 -7.37 -0.57
N GLY A 41 10.07 -8.30 -0.58
CA GLY A 41 9.78 -9.70 -0.28
C GLY A 41 8.74 -10.24 -1.27
N THR A 42 7.65 -10.79 -0.77
CA THR A 42 6.55 -11.34 -1.59
C THR A 42 5.56 -10.28 -2.09
N LYS A 43 5.59 -9.06 -1.53
CA LYS A 43 4.64 -8.00 -1.89
C LYS A 43 5.11 -7.20 -3.10
N LEU A 44 4.20 -6.95 -4.04
CA LEU A 44 4.42 -6.06 -5.18
C LEU A 44 4.32 -4.61 -4.72
N VAL A 45 5.44 -3.87 -4.76
CA VAL A 45 5.45 -2.42 -4.50
C VAL A 45 4.86 -1.68 -5.71
N SER A 46 5.25 -2.09 -6.92
CA SER A 46 4.63 -1.61 -8.15
C SER A 46 4.82 -2.61 -9.28
N MET A 47 3.89 -2.63 -10.22
CA MET A 47 4.00 -3.40 -11.46
C MET A 47 3.75 -2.47 -12.65
N PHE A 48 4.57 -2.61 -13.68
CA PHE A 48 4.51 -1.84 -14.92
C PHE A 48 4.25 -2.74 -16.10
N LEU A 49 3.31 -2.35 -16.94
CA LEU A 49 3.04 -3.01 -18.19
C LEU A 49 2.69 -1.96 -19.25
N ASP A 50 3.57 -1.78 -20.22
CA ASP A 50 3.48 -0.72 -21.24
C ASP A 50 3.23 0.68 -20.62
N ASN A 51 2.03 1.22 -20.81
CA ASN A 51 1.60 2.51 -20.31
C ASN A 51 0.73 2.43 -19.04
N ILE A 52 0.64 1.25 -18.42
CA ILE A 52 -0.16 0.98 -17.23
C ILE A 52 0.76 0.74 -16.03
N ARG A 53 0.53 1.51 -14.96
CA ARG A 53 1.19 1.38 -13.66
C ARG A 53 0.19 0.86 -12.64
N PHE A 54 0.50 -0.25 -11.99
CA PHE A 54 -0.23 -0.75 -10.84
C PHE A 54 0.50 -0.33 -9.55
N LEU A 55 -0.22 0.32 -8.65
CA LEU A 55 0.29 0.82 -7.37
C LEU A 55 -0.56 0.32 -6.21
N ASP A 56 0.11 -0.08 -5.13
CA ASP A 56 -0.55 -0.34 -3.86
C ASP A 56 -0.69 0.96 -3.05
N SER A 57 -1.91 1.34 -2.69
CA SER A 57 -2.16 2.51 -1.85
C SER A 57 -1.55 2.38 -0.45
N LEU A 58 -1.29 1.18 0.08
CA LEU A 58 -0.60 1.00 1.36
C LEU A 58 0.85 1.51 1.35
N ASN A 59 1.45 1.68 0.17
CA ASN A 59 2.75 2.36 0.04
C ASN A 59 2.68 3.86 0.40
N TYR A 60 1.46 4.41 0.47
CA TYR A 60 1.18 5.81 0.77
C TYR A 60 0.38 5.96 2.07
N PHE A 61 -0.63 5.12 2.27
CA PHE A 61 -1.55 5.16 3.41
C PHE A 61 -1.42 3.85 4.20
N GLN A 62 -0.55 3.81 5.21
CA GLN A 62 -0.33 2.61 6.05
C GLN A 62 -1.44 2.44 7.10
N MET A 63 -2.69 2.37 6.64
CA MET A 63 -3.88 2.25 7.48
C MET A 63 -5.01 1.58 6.69
N ALA A 64 -6.04 1.11 7.39
CA ALA A 64 -7.22 0.53 6.76
C ALA A 64 -7.99 1.56 5.92
N LEU A 65 -8.64 1.10 4.86
CA LEU A 65 -9.47 1.90 3.95
C LEU A 65 -10.54 2.71 4.70
N SER A 66 -11.20 2.10 5.69
CA SER A 66 -12.22 2.73 6.54
C SER A 66 -11.73 3.94 7.35
N LYS A 67 -10.41 4.14 7.47
CA LYS A 67 -9.84 5.30 8.17
C LYS A 67 -9.54 6.48 7.26
N LEU A 68 -9.46 6.26 5.94
CA LEU A 68 -9.15 7.32 4.98
C LEU A 68 -10.18 8.45 4.98
N PRO A 69 -11.50 8.21 5.10
CA PRO A 69 -12.47 9.30 5.13
C PRO A 69 -12.23 10.28 6.27
N LYS A 70 -12.00 9.77 7.48
CA LYS A 70 -11.68 10.61 8.64
C LYS A 70 -10.38 11.39 8.47
N VAL A 71 -9.34 10.77 7.91
CA VAL A 71 -8.03 11.41 7.72
C VAL A 71 -8.07 12.52 6.68
N PHE A 72 -8.81 12.34 5.59
CA PHE A 72 -8.91 13.31 4.49
C PHE A 72 -10.13 14.22 4.59
N GLY A 73 -10.93 14.11 5.65
CA GLY A 73 -12.17 14.88 5.83
C GLY A 73 -13.18 14.62 4.72
N LEU A 74 -13.28 13.37 4.24
CA LEU A 74 -14.20 12.97 3.18
C LEU A 74 -15.56 12.61 3.77
N THR A 75 -16.60 12.85 2.99
CA THR A 75 -17.95 12.36 3.29
C THR A 75 -18.05 10.92 2.79
N GLU A 76 -18.27 9.97 3.69
CA GLU A 76 -18.53 8.58 3.31
C GLU A 76 -19.88 8.49 2.59
N ILE A 77 -19.90 7.88 1.40
CA ILE A 77 -21.14 7.58 0.68
C ILE A 77 -21.99 6.61 1.51
N ARG A 78 -21.33 5.64 2.16
CA ARG A 78 -21.98 4.64 2.98
C ARG A 78 -21.19 4.35 4.25
N LYS A 79 -21.87 4.47 5.39
CA LYS A 79 -21.37 4.00 6.69
C LYS A 79 -22.03 2.66 7.00
N GLY A 80 -21.25 1.58 7.00
CA GLY A 80 -21.76 0.25 7.28
C GLY A 80 -20.70 -0.84 7.19
N TYR A 81 -21.11 -2.07 7.49
CA TYR A 81 -20.25 -3.25 7.49
C TYR A 81 -20.78 -4.29 6.50
N PHE A 82 -19.88 -5.09 5.94
CA PHE A 82 -20.22 -6.15 4.99
C PHE A 82 -19.94 -7.53 5.60
N PRO A 83 -20.83 -8.53 5.46
CA PRO A 83 -20.63 -9.86 6.02
C PRO A 83 -19.73 -10.71 5.11
N HIS A 84 -18.42 -10.66 5.34
CA HIS A 84 -17.41 -11.26 4.47
C HIS A 84 -17.54 -12.79 4.39
N LEU A 85 -17.81 -13.47 5.51
CA LEU A 85 -17.98 -14.93 5.52
C LEU A 85 -19.32 -15.38 4.92
N PHE A 86 -20.27 -14.46 4.74
CA PHE A 86 -21.54 -14.76 4.10
C PHE A 86 -21.46 -14.75 2.56
N ASN A 87 -20.35 -14.25 2.00
CA ASN A 87 -20.10 -14.22 0.57
C ASN A 87 -19.74 -15.61 0.02
N THR A 88 -20.76 -16.46 -0.13
CA THR A 88 -20.66 -17.80 -0.73
C THR A 88 -21.49 -17.88 -2.01
N THR A 89 -21.26 -18.90 -2.84
CA THR A 89 -22.05 -19.14 -4.06
C THR A 89 -23.54 -19.29 -3.78
N ASP A 90 -23.88 -19.88 -2.64
CA ASP A 90 -25.26 -20.20 -2.27
C ASP A 90 -26.04 -18.95 -1.85
N HIS A 91 -25.35 -17.96 -1.29
CA HIS A 91 -25.96 -16.71 -0.81
C HIS A 91 -25.99 -15.58 -1.85
N GLN A 92 -25.48 -15.79 -3.07
CA GLN A 92 -25.43 -14.72 -4.10
C GLN A 92 -26.80 -14.17 -4.50
N ASN A 93 -27.89 -14.91 -4.28
CA ASN A 93 -29.26 -14.46 -4.54
C ASN A 93 -30.08 -14.27 -3.25
N TYR A 94 -29.41 -14.21 -2.09
CA TYR A 94 -30.07 -14.13 -0.79
C TYR A 94 -30.78 -12.78 -0.62
N ILE A 95 -32.05 -12.85 -0.23
CA ILE A 95 -32.86 -11.71 0.21
C ILE A 95 -33.59 -12.17 1.47
N GLY A 96 -33.31 -11.54 2.61
CA GLY A 96 -33.87 -11.98 3.89
C GLY A 96 -33.42 -11.13 5.06
N PRO A 97 -33.56 -11.62 6.30
CA PRO A 97 -33.01 -10.96 7.49
C PRO A 97 -31.50 -10.68 7.37
N ILE A 98 -30.98 -9.78 8.20
CA ILE A 98 -29.53 -9.55 8.25
C ILE A 98 -28.77 -10.85 8.57
N PRO A 99 -27.63 -11.14 7.89
CA PRO A 99 -26.84 -12.32 8.15
C PRO A 99 -26.37 -12.41 9.61
N PRO A 100 -26.03 -13.59 10.14
CA PRO A 100 -25.54 -13.75 11.51
C PRO A 100 -24.32 -12.88 11.79
N LEU A 101 -24.20 -12.36 13.02
CA LEU A 101 -23.14 -11.44 13.43
C LEU A 101 -21.72 -12.01 13.18
N GLU A 102 -21.55 -13.32 13.34
CA GLU A 102 -20.28 -14.02 13.13
C GLU A 102 -19.76 -13.82 11.70
N THR A 103 -20.67 -13.65 10.74
CA THR A 103 -20.32 -13.46 9.33
C THR A 103 -19.68 -12.11 9.03
N PHE A 104 -19.77 -11.15 9.96
CA PHE A 104 -19.13 -9.84 9.92
C PHE A 104 -17.75 -9.83 10.59
N GLU A 105 -17.27 -10.97 11.09
CA GLU A 105 -15.93 -11.14 11.67
C GLU A 105 -15.59 -10.14 12.81
N PRO A 106 -16.44 -10.02 13.86
CA PRO A 106 -16.23 -9.05 14.95
C PRO A 106 -14.89 -9.27 15.69
N ASP A 107 -14.36 -10.49 15.70
CA ASP A 107 -13.13 -10.84 16.41
C ASP A 107 -11.87 -10.37 15.66
N ASN A 108 -11.98 -10.05 14.37
CA ASN A 108 -10.89 -9.45 13.59
C ASN A 108 -10.80 -7.92 13.79
N LEU A 109 -11.76 -7.32 14.50
CA LEU A 109 -11.82 -5.88 14.77
C LEU A 109 -11.18 -5.52 16.12
N LYS A 110 -10.65 -4.30 16.21
CA LYS A 110 -10.19 -3.73 17.49
C LYS A 110 -11.40 -3.38 18.36
N CYS A 111 -11.24 -3.32 19.67
CA CYS A 111 -12.34 -3.09 20.63
C CYS A 111 -13.32 -2.00 20.21
N ASN A 112 -12.84 -0.79 19.89
CA ASN A 112 -13.70 0.33 19.47
C ASN A 112 -14.46 0.06 18.15
N ASP A 113 -13.80 -0.57 17.18
CA ASP A 113 -14.40 -0.87 15.88
C ASP A 113 -15.43 -2.01 16.01
N ARG A 114 -15.18 -2.95 16.93
CA ARG A 114 -16.09 -4.05 17.29
C ARG A 114 -17.34 -3.54 18.00
N GLU A 115 -17.21 -2.63 18.96
CA GLU A 115 -18.35 -1.98 19.62
C GLU A 115 -19.24 -1.23 18.63
N ALA A 116 -18.63 -0.51 17.68
CA ALA A 116 -19.35 0.18 16.61
C ALA A 116 -20.09 -0.79 15.68
N LEU A 117 -19.50 -1.95 15.36
CA LEU A 117 -20.15 -3.02 14.59
C LEU A 117 -21.37 -3.57 15.35
N LEU A 118 -21.22 -3.90 16.63
CA LEU A 118 -22.30 -4.45 17.45
C LEU A 118 -23.49 -3.49 17.53
N ALA A 119 -23.24 -2.22 17.84
CA ALA A 119 -24.30 -1.21 17.92
C ALA A 119 -25.01 -1.01 16.56
N TRP A 120 -24.25 -1.03 15.45
CA TRP A 120 -24.82 -0.96 14.11
C TRP A 120 -25.68 -2.20 13.79
N TYR A 121 -25.19 -3.39 14.15
CA TYR A 121 -25.88 -4.67 13.91
C TYR A 121 -27.18 -4.77 14.69
N GLU A 122 -27.16 -4.48 15.99
CA GLU A 122 -28.35 -4.47 16.85
C GLU A 122 -29.41 -3.50 16.32
N GLY A 123 -29.00 -2.32 15.85
CA GLY A 123 -29.90 -1.37 15.19
C GLY A 123 -30.57 -1.96 13.94
N LYS A 124 -29.80 -2.64 13.09
CA LYS A 124 -30.34 -3.28 11.87
C LYS A 124 -31.29 -4.44 12.18
N VAL A 125 -31.01 -5.22 13.22
CA VAL A 125 -31.91 -6.27 13.70
C VAL A 125 -33.21 -5.66 14.23
N ALA A 126 -33.12 -4.61 15.05
CA ALA A 126 -34.30 -3.93 15.60
C ALA A 126 -35.18 -3.28 14.51
N GLU A 127 -34.57 -2.80 13.41
CA GLU A 127 -35.27 -2.26 12.25
C GLU A 127 -35.96 -3.33 11.36
N ASN A 128 -35.77 -4.64 11.65
CA ASN A 128 -36.13 -5.74 10.75
C ASN A 128 -35.59 -5.52 9.33
N TYR A 129 -34.33 -5.09 9.23
CA TYR A 129 -33.70 -4.76 7.96
C TYR A 129 -33.68 -5.97 7.01
N ILE A 130 -34.18 -5.76 5.78
CA ILE A 130 -34.11 -6.76 4.72
C ILE A 130 -32.78 -6.58 3.98
N PHE A 131 -31.92 -7.59 4.13
CA PHE A 131 -30.62 -7.67 3.49
C PHE A 131 -30.76 -8.32 2.10
N ASP A 132 -30.54 -7.53 1.05
CA ASP A 132 -30.41 -8.00 -0.33
C ASP A 132 -28.92 -8.12 -0.65
N PHE A 133 -28.41 -9.35 -0.72
CA PHE A 133 -26.99 -9.61 -0.87
C PHE A 133 -26.37 -8.92 -2.10
N LYS A 134 -27.04 -8.98 -3.27
CA LYS A 134 -26.48 -8.42 -4.50
C LYS A 134 -26.37 -6.92 -4.43
N LYS A 135 -27.44 -6.28 -3.96
CA LYS A 135 -27.49 -4.83 -3.82
C LYS A 135 -26.42 -4.36 -2.83
N GLU A 136 -26.37 -5.01 -1.68
CA GLU A 136 -25.44 -4.74 -0.60
C GLU A 136 -23.98 -4.89 -1.02
N PHE A 137 -23.67 -5.98 -1.73
CA PHE A 137 -22.34 -6.26 -2.26
C PHE A 137 -21.88 -5.19 -3.25
N VAL A 138 -22.73 -4.84 -4.22
CA VAL A 138 -22.40 -3.83 -5.23
C VAL A 138 -22.20 -2.47 -4.57
N GLU A 139 -23.12 -2.05 -3.69
CA GLU A 139 -23.02 -0.78 -2.98
C GLU A 139 -21.77 -0.69 -2.10
N TYR A 140 -21.41 -1.79 -1.42
CA TYR A 140 -20.19 -1.88 -0.63
C TYR A 140 -18.94 -1.72 -1.49
N CYS A 141 -18.81 -2.49 -2.58
CA CYS A 141 -17.67 -2.39 -3.48
C CYS A 141 -17.54 -1.00 -4.12
N VAL A 142 -18.65 -0.39 -4.53
CA VAL A 142 -18.66 0.97 -5.09
C VAL A 142 -18.18 1.98 -4.05
N SER A 143 -18.67 1.88 -2.81
CA SER A 143 -18.26 2.77 -1.71
C SER A 143 -16.76 2.65 -1.41
N ASP A 144 -16.22 1.43 -1.33
CA ASP A 144 -14.80 1.21 -1.04
C ASP A 144 -13.88 1.79 -2.13
N VAL A 145 -14.23 1.57 -3.41
CA VAL A 145 -13.47 2.13 -4.54
C VAL A 145 -13.59 3.66 -4.58
N ASP A 146 -14.77 4.21 -4.29
CA ASP A 146 -14.98 5.65 -4.26
C ASP A 146 -14.19 6.33 -3.13
N ILE A 147 -14.20 5.76 -1.91
CA ILE A 147 -13.39 6.24 -0.79
C ILE A 147 -11.91 6.27 -1.17
N LEU A 148 -11.41 5.18 -1.76
CA LEU A 148 -10.02 5.11 -2.20
C LEU A 148 -9.71 6.18 -3.26
N ALA A 149 -10.59 6.34 -4.26
CA ALA A 149 -10.42 7.33 -5.32
C ALA A 149 -10.40 8.76 -4.76
N GLN A 150 -11.35 9.12 -3.91
CA GLN A 150 -11.42 10.43 -3.26
C GLN A 150 -10.18 10.71 -2.42
N ALA A 151 -9.74 9.75 -1.61
CA ALA A 151 -8.54 9.86 -0.78
C ALA A 151 -7.28 10.06 -1.63
N CYS A 152 -7.11 9.25 -2.68
CA CYS A 152 -6.00 9.39 -3.63
C CYS A 152 -5.99 10.75 -4.32
N LEU A 153 -7.15 11.26 -4.74
CA LEU A 153 -7.26 12.57 -5.39
C LEU A 153 -6.91 13.72 -4.45
N LYS A 154 -7.44 13.70 -3.21
CA LYS A 154 -7.09 14.69 -2.19
C LYS A 154 -5.61 14.66 -1.84
N PHE A 155 -5.05 13.47 -1.62
CA PHE A 155 -3.63 13.30 -1.35
C PHE A 155 -2.76 13.82 -2.49
N ARG A 156 -3.09 13.48 -3.74
CA ARG A 156 -2.39 13.97 -4.93
C ARG A 156 -2.43 15.49 -5.01
N GLN A 157 -3.59 16.11 -4.76
CA GLN A 157 -3.75 17.56 -4.77
C GLN A 157 -2.83 18.23 -3.74
N LEU A 158 -2.80 17.71 -2.50
CA LEU A 158 -1.95 18.24 -1.43
C LEU A 158 -0.45 18.12 -1.77
N MET A 159 -0.02 16.94 -2.24
CA MET A 159 1.39 16.70 -2.56
C MET A 159 1.90 17.55 -3.73
N ILE A 160 1.06 17.77 -4.75
CA ILE A 160 1.42 18.67 -5.86
C ILE A 160 1.45 20.12 -5.38
N LYS A 161 0.44 20.55 -4.61
CA LYS A 161 0.33 21.94 -4.14
C LYS A 161 1.49 22.34 -3.23
N GLU A 162 1.80 21.53 -2.23
CA GLU A 162 2.79 21.87 -1.19
C GLU A 162 4.21 21.40 -1.57
N GLY A 163 4.32 20.34 -2.37
CA GLY A 163 5.59 19.66 -2.66
C GLY A 163 6.07 19.78 -4.10
N ASN A 164 5.24 20.24 -5.05
CA ASN A 164 5.52 20.21 -6.48
C ASN A 164 5.97 18.82 -6.98
N VAL A 165 5.36 17.76 -6.44
CA VAL A 165 5.63 16.36 -6.81
C VAL A 165 4.31 15.61 -6.89
N CYS A 166 4.06 14.94 -8.02
CA CYS A 166 2.92 14.05 -8.16
C CYS A 166 3.25 12.67 -7.57
N PRO A 167 2.59 12.24 -6.48
CA PRO A 167 3.02 11.08 -5.70
C PRO A 167 2.87 9.74 -6.43
N PHE A 168 1.98 9.66 -7.44
CA PHE A 168 1.67 8.41 -8.15
C PHE A 168 2.40 8.26 -9.49
N THR A 169 2.89 9.35 -10.07
CA THR A 169 3.60 9.31 -11.36
C THR A 169 5.10 9.45 -11.18
N GLU A 170 5.53 10.24 -10.20
CA GLU A 170 6.96 10.46 -9.93
C GLU A 170 7.51 9.50 -8.88
N SER A 171 6.66 8.87 -8.07
CA SER A 171 7.07 8.01 -6.96
C SER A 171 6.17 6.78 -6.86
N VAL A 172 6.68 5.76 -6.16
CA VAL A 172 5.94 4.50 -5.88
C VAL A 172 5.60 4.34 -4.40
N THR A 173 6.20 5.16 -3.53
CA THR A 173 5.98 5.14 -2.07
C THR A 173 6.00 6.55 -1.50
N LEU A 174 5.38 6.73 -0.33
CA LEU A 174 5.41 8.00 0.40
C LEU A 174 6.84 8.46 0.73
N PRO A 175 7.76 7.62 1.26
CA PRO A 175 9.14 8.06 1.48
C PRO A 175 9.87 8.50 0.21
N SER A 176 9.61 7.83 -0.93
CA SER A 176 10.17 8.25 -2.22
C SER A 176 9.66 9.64 -2.62
N ALA A 177 8.36 9.90 -2.45
CA ALA A 177 7.76 11.20 -2.73
C ALA A 177 8.33 12.30 -1.82
N CYS A 178 8.41 12.04 -0.51
CA CYS A 178 8.98 12.98 0.46
C CYS A 178 10.45 13.29 0.17
N ASN A 179 11.25 12.28 -0.20
CA ASN A 179 12.64 12.50 -0.60
C ASN A 179 12.75 13.36 -1.86
N LYS A 180 11.84 13.20 -2.84
CA LYS A 180 11.79 14.08 -4.02
C LYS A 180 11.45 15.52 -3.65
N ILE A 181 10.46 15.72 -2.78
CA ILE A 181 10.09 17.05 -2.27
C ILE A 181 11.29 17.69 -1.57
N PHE A 182 11.96 16.95 -0.67
CA PHE A 182 13.16 17.42 0.02
C PHE A 182 14.25 17.85 -0.97
N ARG A 183 14.57 16.99 -1.95
CA ARG A 183 15.61 17.26 -2.94
C ARG A 183 15.28 18.42 -3.89
N ARG A 184 14.00 18.63 -4.22
CA ARG A 184 13.57 19.67 -5.16
C ARG A 184 13.44 21.04 -4.49
N ASN A 185 12.95 21.07 -3.25
CA ASN A 185 12.53 22.33 -2.61
C ASN A 185 13.45 22.78 -1.45
N PHE A 186 14.19 21.87 -0.82
CA PHE A 186 14.90 22.16 0.43
C PHE A 186 16.40 21.86 0.39
N LEU A 187 16.84 20.88 -0.39
CA LEU A 187 18.25 20.50 -0.49
C LEU A 187 19.05 21.58 -1.22
N LYS A 188 20.01 22.19 -0.53
CA LYS A 188 20.91 23.18 -1.11
C LYS A 188 21.94 22.50 -2.04
N PRO A 189 22.42 23.20 -3.08
CA PRO A 189 23.50 22.69 -3.91
C PRO A 189 24.74 22.35 -3.08
N ASN A 190 25.42 21.26 -3.44
CA ASN A 190 26.70 20.84 -2.86
C ASN A 190 26.72 20.59 -1.34
N THR A 191 25.58 20.28 -0.72
CA THR A 191 25.52 19.95 0.72
C THR A 191 25.48 18.44 1.02
N ILE A 192 25.38 17.59 0.00
CA ILE A 192 25.51 16.13 0.20
C ILE A 192 27.00 15.83 0.32
N GLY A 193 27.40 15.31 1.49
CA GLY A 193 28.76 14.83 1.69
C GLY A 193 29.08 13.68 0.73
N LEU A 194 30.16 13.83 -0.02
CA LEU A 194 30.72 12.71 -0.79
C LEU A 194 31.46 11.80 0.17
N ILE A 195 31.03 10.54 0.26
CA ILE A 195 31.77 9.53 1.02
C ILE A 195 32.92 9.05 0.11
N PRO A 196 34.19 9.30 0.47
CA PRO A 196 35.31 8.80 -0.31
C PRO A 196 35.38 7.27 -0.24
N LYS A 197 36.02 6.65 -1.23
CA LYS A 197 36.29 5.20 -1.24
C LYS A 197 37.16 4.87 -0.02
N GLY A 198 36.56 4.32 1.04
CA GLY A 198 37.20 4.09 2.35
C GLY A 198 36.44 4.65 3.57
N GLY A 199 35.40 5.47 3.37
CA GLY A 199 34.61 6.06 4.46
C GLY A 199 35.22 7.36 5.03
N TYR A 200 34.49 8.03 5.93
CA TYR A 200 34.96 9.25 6.63
C TYR A 200 35.91 8.96 7.79
N ARG A 201 35.80 7.77 8.35
CA ARG A 201 36.81 7.21 9.23
C ARG A 201 37.75 6.44 8.31
N GLN A 202 39.05 6.64 8.41
CA GLN A 202 40.00 5.68 7.85
C GLN A 202 39.67 4.33 8.51
N CYS A 203 38.86 3.52 7.85
CA CYS A 203 38.67 2.15 8.25
C CYS A 203 40.00 1.49 7.93
N ASP A 204 40.77 1.11 8.94
CA ASP A 204 41.77 0.07 8.77
C ASP A 204 41.04 -1.10 8.11
N ASN A 205 41.36 -1.39 6.84
CA ASN A 205 40.82 -2.54 6.13
C ASN A 205 41.32 -3.88 6.72
N GLN A 206 42.10 -3.81 7.80
CA GLN A 206 42.71 -4.93 8.49
C GLN A 206 41.91 -5.23 9.76
N SER A 207 41.54 -6.49 9.95
CA SER A 207 40.99 -6.94 11.23
C SER A 207 42.05 -6.80 12.33
N LYS A 208 41.65 -6.66 13.61
CA LYS A 208 42.62 -6.66 14.74
C LYS A 208 43.58 -7.85 14.69
N ILE A 209 43.08 -9.00 14.23
CA ILE A 209 43.85 -10.24 14.05
C ILE A 209 44.92 -10.07 12.97
N ALA A 210 44.58 -9.44 11.84
CA ALA A 210 45.55 -9.15 10.78
C ALA A 210 46.65 -8.21 11.29
N THR A 211 46.30 -7.14 12.00
CA THR A 211 47.27 -6.18 12.57
C THR A 211 48.21 -6.84 13.59
N GLN A 212 47.67 -7.68 14.49
CA GLN A 212 48.49 -8.47 15.43
C GLN A 212 49.41 -9.46 14.71
N GLY A 213 48.93 -10.12 13.65
CA GLY A 213 49.74 -11.02 12.84
C GLY A 213 50.90 -10.32 12.12
N TYR A 214 50.70 -9.08 11.66
CA TYR A 214 51.76 -8.26 11.06
C TYR A 214 52.81 -7.81 12.09
N CYS A 215 52.39 -7.38 13.29
CA CYS A 215 53.33 -7.05 14.37
C CYS A 215 54.19 -8.26 14.75
N TRP A 216 53.58 -9.44 14.90
CA TRP A 216 54.31 -10.66 15.26
C TRP A 216 55.32 -11.10 14.19
N LYS A 217 54.98 -10.94 12.90
CA LYS A 217 55.90 -11.19 11.79
C LYS A 217 57.08 -10.21 11.74
N ASN A 218 56.85 -8.94 12.08
CA ASN A 218 57.94 -7.95 12.11
C ASN A 218 58.90 -8.20 13.28
N GLU A 219 58.38 -8.55 14.47
CA GLU A 219 59.21 -8.89 15.63
C GLU A 219 60.05 -10.15 15.41
N THR A 220 59.51 -11.14 14.67
CA THR A 220 60.25 -12.38 14.34
C THR A 220 61.25 -12.20 13.19
N ALA A 221 61.06 -11.21 12.32
CA ALA A 221 62.00 -10.88 11.25
C ALA A 221 63.24 -10.09 11.75
N GLU A 222 63.17 -9.45 12.93
CA GLU A 222 64.30 -8.77 13.57
C GLU A 222 65.16 -9.71 14.44
N LEU A 223 64.77 -10.98 14.58
CA LEU A 223 65.45 -12.00 15.41
C LEU A 223 66.22 -13.07 14.59
N ILE A 224 66.47 -12.81 13.30
CA ILE A 224 67.34 -13.61 12.41
C ILE A 224 68.45 -12.71 11.87
#